data_AF-M6RB17-F1
#
_entry.id   AF-M6RB17-F1
#
_cell.length_a   1.000
_cell.length_b   1.000
_cell.length_c   1.000
_cell.angle_alpha   90.00
_cell.angle_beta   90.00
_cell.angle_gamma   90.00
#
_symmetry.space_group_name_H-M   'P 1'
#
loop_
_entity.id
_entity.type
_entity.pdbx_description
1 polymer ?
#
loop_
_entity_poly.entity_id
_entity_poly.type
_entity_poly.pdbx_seq_one_letter_code
_entity_poly.pdbx_strand_id
1 'polypeptide(L)'
;MDFSGKTINETCPCCQKKDWKFLYNSTFENYNIPIYLCLNCGLQTQYPKPEPSKLYTEEYYSGKANFSYRDERQTEKFDRYVWKARISNIQKFKSNGEFLDVGCSFGGFLNCAKEAGFQVTGVEISHYSAEVARSRGLKIYTGEFLDIDLPENFFDVITLVEVIEHLSYPEKVFEKLGKILKPGGLLLIQTANFEGWQAINAGADYHYYLPGHFIIIRNRI
;
A
#
# COMPACT_ATOMS: atom_id res chain seq x y z
N MET A 1 19.75 15.73 5.12
CA MET A 1 19.92 16.05 6.55
C MET A 1 20.03 14.74 7.30
N ASP A 2 20.99 14.59 8.20
CA ASP A 2 21.10 13.39 9.05
C ASP A 2 20.04 13.46 10.16
N PHE A 3 19.24 12.41 10.27
CA PHE A 3 18.20 12.25 11.30
C PHE A 3 18.49 11.04 12.18
N SER A 4 19.68 10.43 12.08
CA SER A 4 20.12 9.39 12.99
C SER A 4 20.14 9.90 14.44
N GLY A 5 19.59 9.12 15.37
CA GLY A 5 19.57 9.46 16.80
C GLY A 5 18.64 10.59 17.24
N LYS A 6 17.79 11.14 16.37
CA LYS A 6 16.79 12.15 16.78
C LYS A 6 15.58 11.49 17.44
N THR A 7 15.11 12.03 18.56
CA THR A 7 13.85 11.60 19.16
C THR A 7 12.69 12.05 18.28
N ILE A 8 11.84 11.12 17.84
CA ILE A 8 10.63 11.45 17.09
C ILE A 8 9.46 11.64 18.06
N ASN A 9 8.74 12.75 17.94
CA ASN A 9 7.59 13.10 18.80
C ASN A 9 6.25 12.80 18.08
N GLU A 10 6.24 11.78 17.22
CA GLU A 10 5.04 11.30 16.55
C GLU A 10 4.38 10.18 17.35
N THR A 11 3.06 10.11 17.27
CA THR A 11 2.30 9.01 17.85
C THR A 11 2.43 7.76 16.96
N CYS A 12 2.71 6.61 17.56
CA CYS A 12 2.72 5.34 16.84
C CYS A 12 1.33 5.03 16.28
N PRO A 13 1.18 4.83 14.96
CA PRO A 13 -0.13 4.61 14.35
C PRO A 13 -0.77 3.27 14.78
N CYS A 14 0.03 2.32 15.26
CA CYS A 14 -0.45 1.02 15.71
C CYS A 14 -0.93 1.03 17.18
N CYS A 15 -0.18 1.62 18.11
CA CYS A 15 -0.49 1.51 19.56
C CYS A 15 -0.71 2.85 20.28
N GLN A 16 -0.63 3.97 19.55
CA GLN A 16 -0.87 5.31 20.05
C GLN A 16 0.10 5.79 21.15
N LYS A 17 1.26 5.13 21.31
CA LYS A 17 2.36 5.55 22.20
C LYS A 17 3.43 6.31 21.43
N LYS A 18 4.29 7.05 22.14
CA LYS A 18 5.36 7.89 21.57
C LYS A 18 6.77 7.39 21.86
N ASP A 19 6.90 6.15 22.34
CA ASP A 19 8.19 5.58 22.71
C ASP A 19 8.87 4.98 21.49
N TRP A 20 9.69 5.80 20.85
CA TRP A 20 10.43 5.44 19.65
C TRP A 20 11.93 5.34 19.94
N LYS A 21 12.56 4.32 19.34
CA LYS A 21 14.00 4.10 19.36
C LYS A 21 14.53 4.09 17.93
N PHE A 22 15.53 4.90 17.65
CA PHE A 22 16.28 4.79 16.39
C PHE A 22 16.92 3.39 16.30
N LEU A 23 16.77 2.74 15.14
CA LEU A 23 17.38 1.42 14.88
C LEU A 23 18.64 1.54 14.03
N TYR A 24 18.49 1.99 12.79
CA TYR A 24 19.57 2.13 11.80
C TYR A 24 19.07 3.00 10.63
N ASN A 25 19.98 3.38 9.74
CA ASN A 25 19.61 3.91 8.43
C ASN A 25 19.56 2.78 7.40
N SER A 26 18.55 2.77 6.53
CA SER A 26 18.53 1.89 5.37
C SER A 26 19.69 2.21 4.43
N THR A 27 20.19 1.20 3.72
CA THR A 27 21.29 1.37 2.76
C THR A 27 20.84 1.18 1.32
N PHE A 28 19.61 0.71 1.11
CA PHE A 28 19.07 0.42 -0.21
C PHE A 28 19.12 1.67 -1.10
N GLU A 29 19.73 1.52 -2.28
CA GLU A 29 19.97 2.57 -3.29
C GLU A 29 20.54 3.89 -2.72
N ASN A 30 21.26 3.82 -1.59
CA ASN A 30 21.78 4.98 -0.87
C ASN A 30 20.72 6.00 -0.42
N TYR A 31 19.45 5.59 -0.27
CA TYR A 31 18.41 6.49 0.24
C TYR A 31 18.68 6.94 1.68
N ASN A 32 19.44 6.16 2.47
CA ASN A 32 19.87 6.49 3.83
C ASN A 32 18.69 6.86 4.75
N ILE A 33 17.62 6.05 4.71
CA ILE A 33 16.36 6.35 5.39
C ILE A 33 16.45 5.92 6.86
N PRO A 34 16.27 6.84 7.82
CA PRO A 34 16.25 6.50 9.24
C PRO A 34 15.05 5.63 9.61
N ILE A 35 15.31 4.46 10.18
CA ILE A 35 14.29 3.52 10.65
C ILE A 35 14.19 3.58 12.18
N TYR A 36 12.96 3.70 12.68
CA TYR A 36 12.63 3.77 14.10
C TYR A 36 11.74 2.59 14.51
N LEU A 37 11.92 2.11 15.74
CA LEU A 37 11.14 1.06 16.39
C LEU A 37 10.25 1.64 17.48
N CYS A 38 8.96 1.32 17.46
CA CYS A 38 8.09 1.57 18.59
C CYS A 38 8.35 0.52 19.68
N LEU A 39 8.81 0.97 20.85
CA LEU A 39 9.14 0.09 21.98
C LEU A 39 7.91 -0.56 22.64
N ASN A 40 6.70 -0.09 22.34
CA ASN A 40 5.47 -0.64 22.92
C ASN A 40 4.88 -1.77 22.08
N CYS A 41 4.86 -1.64 20.75
CA CYS A 41 4.19 -2.61 19.89
C CYS A 41 5.09 -3.32 18.88
N GLY A 42 6.32 -2.84 18.69
CA GLY A 42 7.29 -3.43 17.76
C GLY A 42 7.20 -2.90 16.33
N LEU A 43 6.27 -2.00 16.01
CA LEU A 43 6.16 -1.41 14.67
C LEU A 43 7.45 -0.67 14.30
N GLN A 44 7.94 -0.87 13.08
CA GLN A 44 9.01 -0.07 12.51
C GLN A 44 8.43 0.99 11.55
N THR A 45 9.05 2.16 11.49
CA THR A 45 8.67 3.27 10.59
C THR A 45 9.90 3.98 10.08
N GLN A 46 9.82 4.56 8.88
CA GLN A 46 10.76 5.59 8.47
C GLN A 46 10.43 6.95 9.11
N TYR A 47 11.45 7.81 9.23
CA TYR A 47 11.29 9.22 9.59
C TYR A 47 12.41 10.08 8.97
N PRO A 48 12.12 11.31 8.47
CA PRO A 48 10.81 11.94 8.36
C PRO A 48 9.92 11.26 7.30
N LYS A 49 8.60 11.39 7.46
CA LYS A 49 7.65 10.90 6.45
C LYS A 49 7.52 11.94 5.34
N PRO A 50 7.90 11.64 4.08
CA PRO A 50 7.53 12.47 2.94
C PRO A 50 6.01 12.64 2.82
N GLU A 51 5.59 13.79 2.29
CA GLU A 51 4.19 14.06 1.94
C GLU A 51 3.75 13.15 0.77
N PRO A 52 2.68 12.34 0.93
CA PRO A 52 2.21 11.40 -0.10
C PRO A 52 1.97 12.04 -1.48
N SER A 53 1.33 13.21 -1.51
CA SER A 53 1.02 13.94 -2.75
C SER A 53 2.26 14.37 -3.55
N LYS A 54 3.42 14.44 -2.91
CA LYS A 54 4.70 14.75 -3.56
C LYS A 54 5.44 13.51 -4.08
N LEU A 55 5.05 12.32 -3.64
CA LEU A 55 5.66 11.06 -4.05
C LEU A 55 5.01 10.48 -5.30
N TYR A 56 3.68 10.47 -5.37
CA TYR A 56 2.91 9.71 -6.38
C TYR A 56 2.66 10.48 -7.69
N THR A 57 3.74 11.01 -8.29
CA THR A 57 3.71 11.80 -9.53
C THR A 57 3.67 10.93 -10.79
N GLU A 58 3.49 11.54 -11.97
CA GLU A 58 3.65 10.82 -13.24
C GLU A 58 5.06 10.21 -13.39
N GLU A 59 6.10 10.90 -12.95
CA GLU A 59 7.47 10.40 -13.00
C GLU A 59 7.67 9.18 -12.11
N TYR A 60 6.98 9.14 -10.96
CA TYR A 60 6.93 7.96 -10.10
C TYR A 60 6.31 6.77 -10.84
N TYR A 61 5.12 6.92 -11.43
CA TYR A 61 4.44 5.82 -12.13
C TYR A 61 5.04 5.44 -13.50
N SER A 62 5.87 6.29 -14.09
CA SER A 62 6.54 6.04 -15.37
C SER A 62 7.96 5.50 -15.22
N GLY A 63 8.43 5.22 -14.00
CA GLY A 63 9.77 4.70 -13.74
C GLY A 63 10.89 5.73 -13.95
N LYS A 64 10.57 7.03 -13.92
CA LYS A 64 11.50 8.12 -14.26
C LYS A 64 11.97 8.95 -13.07
N ALA A 65 11.35 8.78 -11.90
CA ALA A 65 11.76 9.45 -10.68
C ALA A 65 12.92 8.72 -9.98
N ASN A 66 13.67 9.43 -9.13
CA ASN A 66 14.75 8.86 -8.29
C ASN A 66 14.24 7.76 -7.35
N PHE A 67 12.98 7.88 -6.95
CA PHE A 67 12.20 6.83 -6.30
C PHE A 67 10.98 6.65 -7.19
N SER A 68 10.80 5.48 -7.78
CA SER A 68 9.77 5.25 -8.78
C SER A 68 9.12 3.89 -8.65
N TYR A 69 7.89 3.84 -9.13
CA TYR A 69 7.20 2.62 -9.40
C TYR A 69 7.49 2.18 -10.84
N ARG A 70 7.58 0.87 -11.04
CA ARG A 70 7.71 0.32 -12.38
C ARG A 70 6.44 0.65 -13.17
N ASP A 71 6.62 1.10 -14.41
CA ASP A 71 5.49 1.32 -15.31
C ASP A 71 4.81 -0.02 -15.66
N GLU A 72 3.76 -0.37 -14.92
CA GLU A 72 3.03 -1.64 -15.07
C GLU A 72 2.48 -1.82 -16.48
N ARG A 73 2.24 -0.74 -17.23
CA ARG A 73 1.72 -0.83 -18.60
C ARG A 73 2.71 -1.54 -19.53
N GLN A 74 4.01 -1.48 -19.22
CA GLN A 74 5.06 -2.14 -19.98
C GLN A 74 5.21 -3.62 -19.60
N THR A 75 4.82 -3.99 -18.37
CA THR A 75 4.94 -5.36 -17.84
C THR A 75 3.60 -6.09 -17.68
N GLU A 76 2.50 -5.46 -18.09
CA GLU A 76 1.12 -5.93 -17.90
C GLU A 76 0.92 -7.38 -18.35
N LYS A 77 1.55 -7.81 -19.44
CA LYS A 77 1.50 -9.21 -19.91
C LYS A 77 1.94 -10.21 -18.83
N PHE A 78 2.99 -9.88 -18.07
CA PHE A 78 3.53 -10.72 -17.01
C PHE A 78 2.77 -10.53 -15.71
N ASP A 79 2.44 -9.29 -15.36
CA ASP A 79 1.75 -8.98 -14.11
C ASP A 79 0.34 -9.59 -14.06
N ARG A 80 -0.32 -9.73 -15.22
CA ARG A 80 -1.60 -10.42 -15.36
C ARG A 80 -1.58 -11.86 -14.84
N TYR A 81 -0.45 -12.59 -14.92
CA TYR A 81 -0.37 -13.94 -14.33
C TYR A 81 -0.52 -13.89 -12.81
N VAL A 82 0.15 -12.93 -12.17
CA VAL A 82 0.09 -12.74 -10.71
C VAL A 82 -1.29 -12.23 -10.30
N TRP A 83 -1.82 -11.23 -11.01
CA TRP A 83 -3.17 -10.72 -10.78
C TRP A 83 -4.24 -11.80 -10.91
N LYS A 84 -4.20 -12.64 -11.95
CA LYS A 84 -5.15 -13.75 -12.10
C LYS A 84 -5.01 -14.81 -11.01
N ALA A 85 -3.79 -15.07 -10.53
CA ALA A 85 -3.58 -15.94 -9.38
C ALA A 85 -4.19 -15.36 -8.09
N ARG A 86 -4.04 -14.04 -7.87
CA ARG A 86 -4.71 -13.32 -6.76
C ARG A 86 -6.22 -13.41 -6.86
N ILE A 87 -6.80 -13.12 -8.04
CA ILE A 87 -8.24 -13.25 -8.27
C ILE A 87 -8.72 -14.69 -8.04
N SER A 88 -7.98 -15.69 -8.52
CA SER A 88 -8.33 -17.10 -8.28
C SER A 88 -8.33 -17.45 -6.78
N ASN A 89 -7.43 -16.87 -5.99
CA ASN A 89 -7.44 -17.04 -4.54
C ASN A 89 -8.64 -16.33 -3.88
N ILE A 90 -9.00 -15.14 -4.33
CA ILE A 90 -10.21 -14.41 -3.90
C ILE A 90 -11.48 -15.23 -4.21
N GLN A 91 -11.55 -15.83 -5.40
CA GLN A 91 -12.69 -16.63 -5.86
C GLN A 91 -12.98 -17.89 -5.03
N LYS A 92 -12.02 -18.35 -4.23
CA LYS A 92 -12.24 -19.42 -3.23
C LYS A 92 -13.18 -18.98 -2.10
N PHE A 93 -13.32 -17.68 -1.87
CA PHE A 93 -14.12 -17.10 -0.79
C PHE A 93 -15.31 -16.28 -1.32
N LYS A 94 -15.13 -15.57 -2.43
CA LYS A 94 -16.15 -14.73 -3.08
C LYS A 94 -16.05 -14.88 -4.59
N SER A 95 -17.05 -15.44 -5.25
CA SER A 95 -17.00 -15.72 -6.70
C SER A 95 -17.46 -14.56 -7.59
N ASN A 96 -18.21 -13.60 -7.04
CA ASN A 96 -18.71 -12.39 -7.68
C ASN A 96 -19.02 -11.32 -6.63
N GLY A 97 -19.48 -10.14 -7.06
CA GLY A 97 -19.95 -9.07 -6.20
C GLY A 97 -19.26 -7.72 -6.47
N GLU A 98 -19.44 -6.79 -5.53
CA GLU A 98 -18.81 -5.48 -5.55
C GLU A 98 -17.37 -5.56 -5.05
N PHE A 99 -16.42 -5.16 -5.88
CA PHE A 99 -14.99 -5.26 -5.65
C PHE A 99 -14.37 -3.87 -5.62
N LEU A 100 -13.70 -3.54 -4.51
CA LEU A 100 -12.93 -2.32 -4.35
C LEU A 100 -11.44 -2.63 -4.32
N ASP A 101 -10.65 -1.96 -5.15
CA ASP A 101 -9.19 -1.93 -5.02
C ASP A 101 -8.75 -0.54 -4.56
N VAL A 102 -8.13 -0.47 -3.38
CA VAL A 102 -7.56 0.76 -2.83
C VAL A 102 -6.09 0.81 -3.25
N GLY A 103 -5.66 1.90 -3.89
CA GLY A 103 -4.35 2.01 -4.55
C GLY A 103 -4.29 1.26 -5.88
N CYS A 104 -5.32 1.45 -6.72
CA CYS A 104 -5.51 0.61 -7.90
C CYS A 104 -4.58 0.91 -9.09
N SER A 105 -3.70 1.91 -9.00
CA SER A 105 -2.73 2.26 -10.04
C SER A 105 -3.40 2.41 -11.41
N PHE A 106 -2.81 1.86 -12.47
CA PHE A 106 -3.34 1.85 -13.84
C PHE A 106 -4.54 0.90 -14.06
N GLY A 107 -5.09 0.30 -12.99
CA GLY A 107 -6.28 -0.53 -13.03
C GLY A 107 -6.08 -1.94 -13.64
N GLY A 108 -4.84 -2.40 -13.79
CA GLY A 108 -4.54 -3.72 -14.36
C GLY A 108 -5.13 -4.88 -13.53
N PHE A 109 -5.05 -4.78 -12.20
CA PHE A 109 -5.65 -5.75 -11.30
C PHE A 109 -7.18 -5.70 -11.33
N LEU A 110 -7.79 -4.50 -11.33
CA LEU A 110 -9.23 -4.30 -11.50
C LEU A 110 -9.75 -4.90 -12.81
N ASN A 111 -9.01 -4.77 -13.91
CA ASN A 111 -9.38 -5.42 -15.17
C ASN A 111 -9.45 -6.95 -15.03
N CYS A 112 -8.49 -7.57 -14.33
CA CYS A 112 -8.53 -9.00 -14.06
C CYS A 112 -9.72 -9.40 -13.18
N ALA A 113 -10.08 -8.60 -12.18
CA ALA A 113 -11.28 -8.82 -11.37
C ALA A 113 -12.56 -8.70 -12.21
N LYS A 114 -12.66 -7.69 -13.07
CA LYS A 114 -13.79 -7.47 -13.98
C LYS A 114 -13.97 -8.63 -14.96
N GLU A 115 -12.88 -9.11 -15.57
CA GLU A 115 -12.86 -10.30 -16.42
C GLU A 115 -13.35 -11.56 -15.69
N ALA A 116 -13.13 -11.63 -14.38
CA ALA A 116 -13.55 -12.73 -13.53
C ALA A 116 -15.00 -12.60 -13.00
N GLY A 117 -15.73 -11.56 -13.40
CA GLY A 117 -17.16 -11.38 -13.10
C GLY A 117 -17.50 -10.44 -11.95
N PHE A 118 -16.53 -9.71 -11.41
CA PHE A 118 -16.78 -8.70 -10.37
C PHE A 118 -17.24 -7.36 -10.96
N GLN A 119 -18.01 -6.61 -10.18
CA GLN A 119 -18.28 -5.18 -10.42
C GLN A 119 -17.19 -4.37 -9.71
N VAL A 120 -16.40 -3.63 -10.48
CA VAL A 120 -15.12 -3.12 -9.98
C VAL A 120 -15.14 -1.60 -9.78
N THR A 121 -14.60 -1.16 -8.64
CA THR A 121 -14.34 0.23 -8.29
C THR A 121 -12.90 0.36 -7.82
N GLY A 122 -12.21 1.42 -8.25
CA GLY A 122 -10.85 1.75 -7.80
C GLY A 122 -10.80 3.06 -7.03
N VAL A 123 -9.85 3.15 -6.09
CA VAL A 123 -9.41 4.42 -5.48
C VAL A 123 -7.93 4.56 -5.73
N GLU A 124 -7.51 5.71 -6.25
CA GLU A 124 -6.11 5.98 -6.58
C GLU A 124 -5.76 7.44 -6.30
N ILE A 125 -4.67 7.66 -5.56
CA ILE A 125 -4.26 9.01 -5.16
C ILE A 125 -3.66 9.80 -6.33
N SER A 126 -2.97 9.11 -7.23
CA SER A 126 -2.32 9.75 -8.37
C SER A 126 -3.34 10.03 -9.48
N HIS A 127 -3.51 11.32 -9.77
CA HIS A 127 -4.37 11.76 -10.87
C HIS A 127 -3.94 11.15 -12.21
N TYR A 128 -2.63 10.98 -12.43
CA TYR A 128 -2.10 10.43 -13.68
C TYR A 128 -2.54 8.98 -13.91
N SER A 129 -2.27 8.08 -12.96
CA SER A 129 -2.61 6.67 -13.09
C SER A 129 -4.13 6.45 -13.05
N ALA A 130 -4.85 7.24 -12.24
CA ALA A 130 -6.31 7.23 -12.21
C ALA A 130 -6.95 7.60 -13.55
N GLU A 131 -6.46 8.64 -14.25
CA GLU A 131 -6.95 9.00 -15.58
C GLU A 131 -6.70 7.91 -16.61
N VAL A 132 -5.52 7.28 -16.58
CA VAL A 132 -5.23 6.11 -17.43
C VAL A 132 -6.20 4.96 -17.12
N ALA A 133 -6.46 4.66 -15.85
CA ALA A 133 -7.40 3.62 -15.47
C ALA A 133 -8.84 3.96 -15.92
N ARG A 134 -9.29 5.21 -15.83
CA ARG A 134 -10.59 5.67 -16.37
C ARG A 134 -10.66 5.51 -17.88
N SER A 135 -9.59 5.83 -18.61
CA SER A 135 -9.53 5.66 -20.07
C SER A 135 -9.73 4.20 -20.53
N ARG A 136 -9.50 3.24 -19.62
CA ARG A 136 -9.77 1.79 -19.81
C ARG A 136 -11.23 1.41 -19.50
N GLY A 137 -12.10 2.36 -19.21
CA GLY A 137 -13.51 2.12 -18.87
C GLY A 137 -13.74 1.59 -17.46
N LEU A 138 -12.85 1.94 -16.52
CA LEU A 138 -12.97 1.59 -15.10
C LEU A 138 -13.56 2.75 -14.29
N LYS A 139 -14.34 2.42 -13.25
CA LYS A 139 -14.86 3.39 -12.28
C LYS A 139 -13.79 3.67 -11.24
N ILE A 140 -13.18 4.86 -11.28
CA ILE A 140 -12.08 5.25 -10.39
C ILE A 140 -12.42 6.54 -9.66
N TYR A 141 -12.21 6.56 -8.35
CA TYR A 141 -12.17 7.77 -7.53
C TYR A 141 -10.70 8.22 -7.39
N THR A 142 -10.43 9.51 -7.65
CA THR A 142 -9.08 10.07 -7.48
C THR A 142 -8.97 10.78 -6.16
N GLY A 143 -7.97 10.43 -5.36
CA GLY A 143 -7.66 11.09 -4.10
C GLY A 143 -7.20 10.12 -3.02
N GLU A 144 -6.93 10.68 -1.84
CA GLU A 144 -6.62 9.92 -0.63
C GLU A 144 -7.83 9.07 -0.23
N PHE A 145 -7.59 7.80 0.12
CA PHE A 145 -8.69 6.87 0.43
C PHE A 145 -9.60 7.36 1.55
N LEU A 146 -9.06 8.05 2.56
CA LEU A 146 -9.85 8.59 3.66
C LEU A 146 -10.83 9.69 3.23
N ASP A 147 -10.52 10.41 2.16
CA ASP A 147 -11.31 11.55 1.68
C ASP A 147 -12.40 11.15 0.67
N ILE A 148 -12.40 9.90 0.18
CA ILE A 148 -13.38 9.42 -0.81
C ILE A 148 -14.64 8.89 -0.12
N ASP A 149 -15.79 9.51 -0.34
CA ASP A 149 -17.06 8.97 0.15
C ASP A 149 -17.44 7.68 -0.57
N LEU A 150 -17.61 6.61 0.20
CA LEU A 150 -17.97 5.29 -0.27
C LEU A 150 -19.16 4.76 0.55
N PRO A 151 -20.09 4.03 -0.08
CA PRO A 151 -21.26 3.51 0.62
C PRO A 151 -20.88 2.48 1.69
N GLU A 152 -21.56 2.55 2.84
CA GLU A 152 -21.43 1.56 3.91
C GLU A 152 -22.00 0.20 3.50
N ASN A 153 -21.44 -0.89 4.05
CA ASN A 153 -21.90 -2.27 3.84
C ASN A 153 -22.14 -2.61 2.35
N PHE A 154 -21.27 -2.16 1.46
CA PHE A 154 -21.48 -2.23 0.01
C PHE A 154 -20.56 -3.23 -0.68
N PHE A 155 -19.28 -3.28 -0.29
CA PHE A 155 -18.29 -4.10 -0.98
C PHE A 155 -18.28 -5.53 -0.46
N ASP A 156 -18.26 -6.49 -1.38
CA ASP A 156 -18.10 -7.92 -1.09
C ASP A 156 -16.62 -8.29 -0.94
N VAL A 157 -15.75 -7.59 -1.68
CA VAL A 157 -14.28 -7.74 -1.64
C VAL A 157 -13.64 -6.35 -1.61
N ILE A 158 -12.68 -6.16 -0.71
CA ILE A 158 -11.78 -5.01 -0.71
C ILE A 158 -10.33 -5.49 -0.72
N THR A 159 -9.51 -4.91 -1.60
CA THR A 159 -8.08 -5.22 -1.72
C THR A 159 -7.21 -4.01 -1.42
N LEU A 160 -6.13 -4.24 -0.66
CA LEU A 160 -5.01 -3.32 -0.47
C LEU A 160 -3.72 -4.09 -0.83
N VAL A 161 -3.25 -3.96 -2.07
CA VAL A 161 -2.06 -4.68 -2.56
C VAL A 161 -0.89 -3.71 -2.65
N GLU A 162 0.11 -3.88 -1.78
CA GLU A 162 1.25 -2.96 -1.63
C GLU A 162 0.82 -1.52 -1.29
N VAL A 163 -0.12 -1.39 -0.34
CA VAL A 163 -0.71 -0.09 0.06
C VAL A 163 -0.60 0.17 1.55
N ILE A 164 -0.72 -0.87 2.38
CA ILE A 164 -0.74 -0.71 3.84
C ILE A 164 0.55 -0.06 4.36
N GLU A 165 1.70 -0.37 3.75
CA GLU A 165 3.00 0.22 4.05
C GLU A 165 3.03 1.74 3.86
N HIS A 166 2.14 2.29 3.02
CA HIS A 166 2.09 3.70 2.67
C HIS A 166 1.10 4.51 3.51
N LEU A 167 0.34 3.88 4.40
CA LEU A 167 -0.72 4.55 5.15
C LEU A 167 -0.17 5.41 6.29
N SER A 168 -0.51 6.70 6.27
CA SER A 168 -0.20 7.62 7.37
C SER A 168 -1.04 7.34 8.63
N TYR A 169 -2.30 6.94 8.44
CA TYR A 169 -3.30 6.72 9.49
C TYR A 169 -4.01 5.37 9.31
N PRO A 170 -3.30 4.24 9.44
CA PRO A 170 -3.86 2.90 9.21
C PRO A 170 -5.10 2.66 10.08
N GLU A 171 -5.14 3.14 11.32
CA GLU A 171 -6.27 2.96 12.22
C GLU A 171 -7.57 3.53 11.64
N LYS A 172 -7.51 4.72 11.03
CA LYS A 172 -8.67 5.35 10.37
C LYS A 172 -9.05 4.63 9.09
N VAL A 173 -8.05 4.13 8.36
CA VAL A 173 -8.26 3.34 7.14
C VAL A 173 -8.99 2.04 7.48
N PHE A 174 -8.54 1.31 8.50
CA PHE A 174 -9.20 0.09 8.97
C PHE A 174 -10.61 0.34 9.51
N GLU A 175 -10.83 1.45 10.22
CA GLU A 175 -12.18 1.84 10.64
C GLU A 175 -13.10 2.04 9.43
N LYS A 176 -12.63 2.77 8.41
CA LYS A 176 -13.39 3.00 7.16
C LYS A 176 -13.63 1.70 6.39
N LEU A 177 -12.61 0.86 6.25
CA LEU A 177 -12.72 -0.46 5.62
C LEU A 177 -13.80 -1.31 6.29
N GLY A 178 -13.84 -1.32 7.63
CA GLY A 178 -14.85 -2.03 8.39
C GLY A 178 -16.28 -1.52 8.18
N LYS A 179 -16.47 -0.22 7.90
CA LYS A 179 -17.78 0.38 7.61
C LYS A 179 -18.28 0.07 6.20
N ILE A 180 -17.39 0.07 5.21
CA ILE A 180 -17.77 -0.08 3.79
C ILE A 180 -17.82 -1.54 3.33
N LEU A 181 -17.14 -2.45 4.05
CA LEU A 181 -17.19 -3.89 3.79
C LEU A 181 -18.51 -4.46 4.30
N LYS A 182 -19.16 -5.30 3.49
CA LYS A 182 -20.35 -6.06 3.91
C LYS A 182 -20.02 -7.01 5.07
N PRO A 183 -20.99 -7.33 5.95
CA PRO A 183 -20.88 -8.47 6.86
C PRO A 183 -20.58 -9.76 6.07
N GLY A 184 -19.52 -10.47 6.45
CA GLY A 184 -19.04 -11.65 5.72
C GLY A 184 -18.33 -11.34 4.39
N GLY A 185 -17.99 -10.08 4.13
CA GLY A 185 -17.11 -9.67 3.03
C GLY A 185 -15.66 -10.10 3.24
N LEU A 186 -14.85 -10.02 2.17
CA LEU A 186 -13.43 -10.35 2.18
C LEU A 186 -12.58 -9.07 2.14
N LEU A 187 -11.70 -8.90 3.12
CA LEU A 187 -10.60 -7.94 3.07
C LEU A 187 -9.31 -8.70 2.77
N LEU A 188 -8.67 -8.40 1.64
CA LEU A 188 -7.35 -8.93 1.29
C LEU A 188 -6.32 -7.81 1.38
N ILE A 189 -5.25 -8.07 2.13
CA ILE A 189 -4.11 -7.17 2.28
C ILE A 189 -2.87 -7.94 1.86
N GLN A 190 -2.04 -7.32 1.02
CA GLN A 190 -0.72 -7.83 0.66
C GLN A 190 0.29 -6.72 0.89
N THR A 191 1.41 -7.07 1.52
CA THR A 191 2.55 -6.19 1.75
C THR A 191 3.82 -7.03 1.90
N ALA A 192 4.99 -6.40 1.93
CA ALA A 192 6.24 -7.09 2.15
C ALA A 192 6.34 -7.77 3.52
N ASN A 193 7.03 -8.91 3.54
CA ASN A 193 7.34 -9.63 4.75
C ASN A 193 8.79 -9.38 5.19
N PHE A 194 8.98 -8.52 6.20
CA PHE A 194 10.30 -8.18 6.76
C PHE A 194 10.93 -9.29 7.63
N GLU A 195 10.25 -10.43 7.74
CA GLU A 195 10.77 -11.68 8.33
C GLU A 195 11.08 -12.74 7.28
N GLY A 196 10.80 -12.45 6.01
CA GLY A 196 11.21 -13.31 4.93
C GLY A 196 12.74 -13.42 4.88
N TRP A 197 13.24 -14.58 4.43
CA TRP A 197 14.68 -14.82 4.30
C TRP A 197 15.41 -13.71 3.52
N GLN A 198 14.80 -13.16 2.47
CA GLN A 198 15.35 -12.03 1.71
C GLN A 198 15.57 -10.79 2.57
N ALA A 199 14.58 -10.43 3.41
CA ALA A 199 14.66 -9.27 4.30
C ALA A 199 15.68 -9.48 5.41
N ILE A 200 15.70 -10.69 6.01
CA ILE A 200 16.66 -11.05 7.05
C ILE A 200 18.09 -11.01 6.51
N ASN A 201 18.33 -11.59 5.32
CA ASN A 201 19.64 -11.64 4.71
C ASN A 201 20.13 -10.26 4.25
N ALA A 202 19.24 -9.42 3.69
CA ALA A 202 19.60 -8.08 3.25
C ALA A 202 19.77 -7.09 4.41
N GLY A 203 19.11 -7.31 5.55
CA GLY A 203 19.20 -6.41 6.70
C GLY A 203 18.78 -4.99 6.32
N ALA A 204 19.65 -4.01 6.58
CA ALA A 204 19.41 -2.60 6.24
C ALA A 204 19.33 -2.31 4.73
N ASP A 205 19.77 -3.25 3.89
CA ASP A 205 19.78 -3.12 2.43
C ASP A 205 18.53 -3.72 1.76
N TYR A 206 17.53 -4.12 2.55
CA TYR A 206 16.33 -4.72 1.97
C TYR A 206 15.59 -3.72 1.07
N HIS A 207 15.31 -4.14 -0.17
CA HIS A 207 14.72 -3.31 -1.24
C HIS A 207 13.35 -2.69 -0.94
N TYR A 208 12.74 -3.07 0.17
CA TYR A 208 11.47 -2.54 0.64
C TYR A 208 11.62 -1.35 1.61
N TYR A 209 12.86 -0.97 1.95
CA TYR A 209 13.15 0.31 2.61
C TYR A 209 13.15 1.45 1.59
N LEU A 210 11.94 1.81 1.17
CA LEU A 210 11.69 2.82 0.14
C LEU A 210 11.06 4.08 0.74
N PRO A 211 11.33 5.27 0.17
CA PRO A 211 10.58 6.47 0.51
C PRO A 211 9.06 6.22 0.39
N GLY A 212 8.26 6.77 1.29
CA GLY A 212 6.83 6.45 1.38
C GLY A 212 6.44 5.15 2.10
N HIS A 213 7.35 4.22 2.42
CA HIS A 213 7.03 3.02 3.20
C HIS A 213 7.09 3.32 4.72
N PHE A 214 5.99 3.83 5.27
CA PHE A 214 5.86 4.24 6.68
C PHE A 214 5.59 3.08 7.63
N ILE A 215 4.94 2.02 7.19
CA ILE A 215 4.54 0.91 8.05
C ILE A 215 5.36 -0.32 7.68
N ILE A 216 6.31 -0.66 8.55
CA ILE A 216 7.15 -1.85 8.41
C ILE A 216 6.68 -2.88 9.44
N ILE A 217 5.95 -3.88 8.97
CA ILE A 217 5.36 -4.93 9.79
C ILE A 217 6.39 -6.05 9.98
N ARG A 218 6.71 -6.33 11.24
CA ARG A 218 7.43 -7.54 11.68
C ARG A 218 6.55 -8.23 12.69
N ASN A 219 6.49 -9.56 12.68
CA ASN A 219 5.91 -10.26 13.81
C ASN A 219 6.81 -9.99 15.03
N ARG A 220 6.18 -9.89 16.20
CA ARG A 220 6.92 -9.58 17.43
C ARG A 220 7.95 -10.69 17.69
N ILE A 221 9.20 -10.29 17.95
CA ILE A 221 10.22 -11.14 18.57
C ILE A 221 9.82 -11.41 20.02
#